data_AF-Q8WZD6-F1
#
_entry.id   AF-Q8WZD6-F1
#
_cell.length_a   1.000
_cell.length_b   1.000
_cell.length_c   1.000
_cell.angle_alpha   90.00
_cell.angle_beta   90.00
_cell.angle_gamma   90.00
#
_symmetry.space_group_name_H-M   'P 1'
#
loop_
_entity.id
_entity.type
_entity.pdbx_description
1 polymer ?
#
loop_
_entity_poly.entity_id
_entity_poly.type
_entity_poly.pdbx_seq_one_letter_code
_entity_poly.pdbx_strand_id
1 'polypeptide(L)'
;ELTQQMFDPKNMMAASDFRNGRYLTCSAIFRGKVAMKDVEDQMRNVQNKNSSYFVEWIPNNVQTALCSIPPRGLKMSSTFVGNSTAIQELFKRVGEQFTAMFRRKAFLHWYTGEGMDEMEFTEAEFNMND
;
A
#
# COMPACT_ATOMS: atom_id res chain seq x y z
N GLU A 1 14.54 -4.61 -14.99
CA GLU A 1 15.06 -3.93 -13.78
C GLU A 1 13.97 -3.15 -13.03
N LEU A 2 13.30 -2.15 -13.65
CA LEU A 2 12.21 -1.38 -13.01
C LEU A 2 11.11 -2.24 -12.38
N THR A 3 10.62 -3.25 -13.12
CA THR A 3 9.61 -4.18 -12.60
C THR A 3 10.08 -4.92 -11.35
N GLN A 4 11.35 -5.32 -11.27
CA GLN A 4 11.87 -6.01 -10.09
C GLN A 4 11.98 -5.06 -8.90
N GLN A 5 12.42 -3.82 -9.13
CA GLN A 5 12.50 -2.79 -8.09
C GLN A 5 11.12 -2.42 -7.53
N MET A 6 10.07 -2.41 -8.35
CA MET A 6 8.70 -2.13 -7.88
C MET A 6 8.20 -3.13 -6.83
N PHE A 7 8.64 -4.39 -6.93
CA PHE A 7 8.28 -5.45 -5.97
C PHE A 7 9.38 -5.67 -4.91
N ASP A 8 10.32 -4.74 -4.75
CA ASP A 8 11.24 -4.74 -3.62
C ASP A 8 10.58 -4.02 -2.43
N PRO A 9 10.44 -4.67 -1.25
CA PRO A 9 9.89 -4.02 -0.05
C PRO A 9 10.57 -2.70 0.31
N LYS A 10 11.86 -2.53 -0.03
CA LYS A 10 12.61 -1.29 0.25
C LYS A 10 12.12 -0.07 -0.53
N ASN A 11 11.41 -0.27 -1.64
CA ASN A 11 10.85 0.81 -2.46
C ASN A 11 9.39 1.13 -2.12
N MET A 12 8.81 0.44 -1.14
CA MET A 12 7.47 0.73 -0.66
C MET A 12 7.47 2.01 0.19
N MET A 13 6.51 2.90 -0.09
CA MET A 13 6.35 4.15 0.67
C MET A 13 5.56 3.94 1.96
N ALA A 14 4.87 2.80 2.10
CA ALA A 14 4.23 2.37 3.34
C ALA A 14 5.16 1.41 4.08
N ALA A 15 5.36 1.65 5.39
CA ALA A 15 6.15 0.78 6.26
C ALA A 15 5.34 -0.48 6.65
N SER A 16 5.17 -1.36 5.66
CA SER A 16 4.49 -2.67 5.72
C SER A 16 5.15 -3.62 4.72
N ASP A 17 5.32 -4.90 5.08
CA ASP A 17 5.87 -5.89 4.16
C ASP A 17 4.75 -6.60 3.39
N PHE A 18 4.66 -6.34 2.08
CA PHE A 18 3.63 -6.97 1.24
C PHE A 18 3.67 -8.50 1.23
N ARG A 19 4.82 -9.10 1.57
CA ARG A 19 5.00 -10.56 1.64
C ARG A 19 4.24 -11.19 2.81
N ASN A 20 3.88 -10.39 3.81
CA ASN A 20 3.02 -10.81 4.94
C ASN A 20 1.52 -10.78 4.58
N GLY A 21 1.18 -10.35 3.36
CA GLY A 21 -0.18 -10.29 2.86
C GLY A 21 -0.30 -10.78 1.43
N ARG A 22 -1.41 -10.40 0.79
CA ARG A 22 -1.67 -10.66 -0.63
C ARG A 22 -2.20 -9.38 -1.29
N TYR A 23 -1.81 -9.18 -2.54
CA TYR A 23 -2.35 -8.13 -3.38
C TYR A 23 -3.77 -8.50 -3.85
N LEU A 24 -4.71 -7.61 -3.55
CA LEU A 24 -6.07 -7.63 -4.09
C LEU A 24 -6.04 -7.14 -5.53
N THR A 25 -5.53 -5.93 -5.75
CA THR A 25 -5.35 -5.30 -7.06
C THR A 25 -4.08 -4.46 -7.08
N CYS A 26 -3.50 -4.32 -8.26
CA CYS A 26 -2.30 -3.51 -8.47
C CYS A 26 -2.40 -2.66 -9.74
N SER A 27 -1.76 -1.50 -9.73
CA SER A 27 -1.55 -0.67 -10.90
C SER A 27 -0.07 -0.31 -11.04
N ALA A 28 0.48 -0.56 -12.22
CA ALA A 28 1.87 -0.32 -12.57
C ALA A 28 1.95 0.71 -13.69
N ILE A 29 2.42 1.91 -13.36
CA ILE A 29 2.50 3.04 -14.30
C ILE A 29 3.96 3.25 -14.69
N PHE A 30 4.29 2.93 -15.92
CA PHE A 30 5.62 3.15 -16.49
C PHE A 30 5.65 4.50 -17.21
N ARG A 31 6.77 5.22 -17.09
CA ARG A 31 6.99 6.49 -17.77
C ARG A 31 8.33 6.49 -18.49
N GLY A 32 8.36 7.05 -19.70
CA GLY A 32 9.55 7.16 -20.55
C GLY A 32 9.46 6.31 -21.82
N LYS A 33 10.58 6.22 -22.56
CA LYS A 33 10.65 5.45 -23.81
C LYS A 33 10.84 3.96 -23.51
N VAL A 34 9.73 3.25 -23.29
CA VAL A 34 9.70 1.80 -23.03
C VAL A 34 8.75 1.13 -24.01
N ALA A 35 9.10 -0.06 -24.50
CA ALA A 35 8.20 -0.86 -25.32
C ALA A 35 7.12 -1.50 -24.45
N MET A 36 5.84 -1.33 -24.82
CA MET A 36 4.71 -1.86 -24.04
C MET A 36 4.77 -3.38 -23.91
N LYS A 37 5.18 -4.07 -24.97
CA LYS A 37 5.34 -5.53 -24.97
C LYS A 37 6.29 -6.02 -23.87
N ASP A 38 7.46 -5.38 -23.75
CA ASP A 38 8.44 -5.75 -22.73
C ASP A 38 7.89 -5.52 -21.31
N VAL A 39 7.11 -4.45 -21.11
CA VAL A 39 6.45 -4.16 -19.84
C VAL A 39 5.45 -5.26 -19.48
N GLU A 40 4.57 -5.64 -20.40
CA GLU A 40 3.56 -6.68 -20.18
C GLU A 40 4.20 -8.04 -19.91
N ASP A 41 5.23 -8.41 -20.68
CA ASP A 41 5.95 -9.67 -20.52
C ASP A 41 6.65 -9.75 -19.15
N GLN A 42 7.28 -8.66 -18.70
CA GLN A 42 7.91 -8.62 -17.38
C GLN A 42 6.88 -8.65 -16.25
N MET A 43 5.78 -7.92 -16.37
CA MET A 43 4.71 -7.92 -15.36
C MET A 43 4.06 -9.30 -15.22
N ARG A 44 3.84 -9.99 -16.34
CA ARG A 44 3.33 -11.37 -16.36
C ARG A 44 4.32 -12.35 -15.73
N ASN A 45 5.61 -12.22 -16.03
CA ASN A 45 6.66 -13.05 -15.42
C ASN A 45 6.70 -12.90 -13.90
N VAL A 46 6.59 -11.66 -13.40
CA VAL A 46 6.56 -11.41 -11.95
C VAL A 46 5.30 -12.00 -11.31
N GLN A 47 4.12 -11.81 -11.91
CA GLN A 47 2.88 -12.42 -11.40
C GLN A 47 2.98 -13.95 -11.34
N ASN A 48 3.51 -14.59 -12.40
CA ASN A 48 3.65 -16.04 -12.44
C ASN A 48 4.63 -16.57 -11.37
N LYS A 49 5.76 -15.88 -11.17
CA LYS A 49 6.75 -16.25 -10.15
C LYS A 49 6.25 -16.07 -8.72
N ASN A 50 5.39 -15.08 -8.52
CA ASN A 50 4.92 -14.62 -7.21
C ASN A 50 3.42 -14.87 -7.02
N SER A 51 2.85 -15.86 -7.71
CA SER A 51 1.39 -16.07 -7.80
C SER A 51 0.72 -16.22 -6.44
N SER A 52 1.42 -16.79 -5.46
CA SER A 52 0.95 -16.93 -4.07
C SER A 52 0.68 -15.60 -3.36
N TYR A 53 1.33 -14.51 -3.80
CA TYR A 53 1.15 -13.17 -3.25
C TYR A 53 0.02 -12.39 -3.91
N PHE A 54 -0.66 -12.94 -4.92
CA PHE A 54 -1.83 -12.36 -5.54
C PHE A 54 -3.06 -13.19 -5.19
N VAL A 55 -4.22 -12.54 -5.03
CA VAL A 55 -5.46 -13.29 -4.80
C VAL A 55 -5.92 -13.97 -6.09
N GLU A 56 -6.34 -15.24 -5.98
CA GLU A 56 -6.77 -16.03 -7.13
C GLU A 56 -8.19 -15.72 -7.60
N TRP A 57 -9.03 -15.19 -6.71
CA TRP A 57 -10.45 -14.92 -6.97
C TRP A 57 -10.69 -13.58 -7.68
N ILE A 58 -9.67 -12.72 -7.82
CA ILE A 58 -9.69 -11.58 -8.72
C ILE A 58 -8.78 -11.91 -9.91
N PRO A 59 -9.33 -12.38 -11.04
CA PRO A 59 -8.52 -12.66 -12.22
C PRO A 59 -7.95 -11.37 -12.82
N ASN A 60 -6.73 -11.45 -13.37
CA ASN A 60 -6.05 -10.31 -14.03
C ASN A 60 -6.03 -9.03 -13.18
N ASN A 61 -5.74 -9.16 -11.89
CA ASN A 61 -5.83 -8.07 -10.91
C ASN A 61 -4.71 -7.02 -10.99
N VAL A 62 -3.85 -7.08 -12.01
CA VAL A 62 -2.74 -6.14 -12.20
C VAL A 62 -2.92 -5.39 -13.51
N GLN A 63 -3.15 -4.09 -13.39
CA GLN A 63 -3.20 -3.17 -14.53
C GLN A 63 -1.81 -2.61 -14.81
N THR A 64 -1.48 -2.47 -16.10
CA THR A 64 -0.26 -1.77 -16.53
C THR A 64 -0.64 -0.57 -17.39
N ALA A 65 0.09 0.53 -17.23
CA ALA A 65 -0.10 1.76 -18.00
C ALA A 65 1.26 2.32 -18.43
N LEU A 66 1.30 2.97 -19.59
CA LEU A 66 2.51 3.56 -20.14
C LEU A 66 2.28 5.03 -20.51
N CYS A 67 3.16 5.90 -20.03
CA CYS A 67 3.23 7.31 -20.40
C CYS A 67 4.56 7.58 -21.12
N SER A 68 4.52 8.16 -22.32
CA SER A 68 5.72 8.46 -23.09
C SER A 68 6.59 9.58 -22.49
N ILE A 69 6.03 10.40 -21.58
CA ILE A 69 6.70 11.56 -20.97
C ILE A 69 7.29 11.16 -19.60
N PRO A 70 8.63 11.08 -19.47
CA PRO A 70 9.28 10.78 -18.21
C PRO A 70 9.26 11.99 -17.24
N PRO A 71 9.48 11.77 -15.93
CA PRO A 71 9.62 12.86 -14.97
C PRO A 71 10.95 13.61 -15.15
N ARG A 72 11.05 14.82 -14.56
CA ARG A 72 12.25 15.65 -14.64
C ARG A 72 13.44 14.95 -13.98
N GLY A 73 14.58 14.91 -14.67
CA GLY A 73 15.83 14.36 -14.16
C GLY A 73 16.01 12.84 -14.36
N LEU A 74 15.00 12.12 -14.87
CA LEU A 74 15.08 10.68 -15.12
C LEU A 74 14.69 10.36 -16.57
N LYS A 75 15.31 9.32 -17.15
CA LYS A 75 14.98 8.84 -18.51
C LYS A 75 13.77 7.92 -18.51
N MET A 76 13.57 7.18 -17.43
CA MET A 76 12.47 6.25 -17.21
C MET A 76 12.11 6.21 -15.72
N SER A 77 10.87 5.91 -15.41
CA SER A 77 10.41 5.66 -14.05
C SER A 77 9.25 4.68 -14.03
N SER A 78 8.98 4.11 -12.86
CA SER A 78 7.80 3.28 -12.62
C SER A 78 7.16 3.68 -11.30
N THR A 79 5.84 3.77 -11.29
CA THR A 79 5.04 4.00 -10.08
C THR A 79 4.16 2.78 -9.85
N PHE A 80 4.23 2.23 -8.65
CA PHE A 80 3.42 1.08 -8.25
C PHE A 80 2.38 1.52 -7.24
N VAL A 81 1.12 1.18 -7.50
CA VAL A 81 0.00 1.38 -6.58
C VAL A 81 -0.57 0.00 -6.29
N GLY A 82 -0.27 -0.54 -5.11
CA GLY A 82 -0.72 -1.85 -4.68
C GLY A 82 -1.80 -1.74 -3.60
N ASN A 83 -2.94 -2.38 -3.82
CA ASN A 83 -3.91 -2.66 -2.78
C ASN A 83 -3.59 -4.03 -2.18
N SER A 84 -2.95 -4.05 -1.01
CA SER A 84 -2.47 -5.26 -0.34
C SER A 84 -3.08 -5.39 1.04
N THR A 85 -3.40 -6.62 1.45
CA THR A 85 -3.84 -6.93 2.81
C THR A 85 -2.75 -6.69 3.87
N ALA A 86 -1.49 -6.51 3.45
CA ALA A 86 -0.39 -6.16 4.36
C ALA A 86 -0.53 -4.75 4.97
N ILE A 87 -1.41 -3.89 4.43
CA ILE A 87 -1.67 -2.56 4.99
C ILE A 87 -2.16 -2.60 6.44
N GLN A 88 -2.74 -3.73 6.87
CA GLN A 88 -3.16 -3.98 8.25
C GLN A 88 -2.03 -3.77 9.27
N GLU A 89 -0.75 -4.01 8.89
CA GLU A 89 0.39 -3.82 9.79
C GLU A 89 0.56 -2.35 10.21
N LEU A 90 0.24 -1.43 9.29
CA LEU A 90 0.28 0.00 9.55
C LEU A 90 -0.83 0.39 10.52
N PHE A 91 -2.05 -0.07 10.28
CA PHE A 91 -3.19 0.19 11.16
C PHE A 91 -2.99 -0.41 12.54
N LYS A 92 -2.50 -1.65 12.64
CA LYS A 92 -2.17 -2.29 13.91
C LYS A 92 -1.15 -1.49 14.72
N ARG A 93 -0.09 -0.98 14.07
CA ARG A 93 0.94 -0.17 14.74
C ARG A 93 0.37 1.16 15.28
N VAL A 94 -0.48 1.83 14.50
CA VAL A 94 -1.15 3.06 14.95
C VAL A 94 -2.12 2.74 16.08
N GLY A 95 -2.88 1.65 15.96
CA GLY A 95 -3.83 1.20 16.98
C GLY A 95 -3.17 0.87 18.31
N GLU A 96 -2.06 0.14 18.30
CA GLU A 96 -1.32 -0.17 19.53
C GLU A 96 -0.84 1.12 20.26
N GLN A 97 -0.36 2.11 19.50
CA GLN A 97 0.04 3.41 20.05
C GLN A 97 -1.17 4.19 20.59
N PHE A 98 -2.27 4.21 19.85
CA PHE A 98 -3.52 4.83 20.25
C PHE A 98 -4.04 4.22 21.57
N THR A 99 -4.20 2.90 21.63
CA THR A 99 -4.67 2.17 22.82
C THR A 99 -3.77 2.45 24.02
N ALA A 100 -2.45 2.51 23.84
CA ALA A 100 -1.50 2.80 24.93
C ALA A 100 -1.70 4.20 25.52
N MET A 101 -1.96 5.20 24.68
CA MET A 101 -2.21 6.58 25.09
C MET A 101 -3.61 6.75 25.71
N PHE A 102 -4.63 6.19 25.05
CA PHE A 102 -6.02 6.34 25.44
C PHE A 102 -6.33 5.64 26.78
N ARG A 103 -5.74 4.47 27.03
CA ARG A 103 -5.84 3.78 28.34
C ARG A 103 -5.37 4.63 29.52
N ARG A 104 -4.44 5.55 29.29
CA ARG A 104 -3.92 6.47 30.32
C ARG A 104 -4.65 7.82 30.33
N LYS A 105 -5.63 8.01 29.45
CA LYS A 105 -6.30 9.28 29.18
C LYS A 105 -5.30 10.42 28.92
N ALA A 106 -4.15 10.08 28.33
CA ALA A 106 -3.09 11.05 28.09
C ALA A 106 -3.53 12.05 27.00
N PHE A 107 -3.40 13.35 27.30
CA PHE A 107 -3.79 14.45 26.41
C PHE A 107 -5.28 14.51 26.00
N LEU A 108 -6.14 13.70 26.60
CA LEU A 108 -7.55 13.61 26.24
C LEU A 108 -8.31 14.93 26.42
N HIS A 109 -7.94 15.72 27.44
CA HIS A 109 -8.56 17.01 27.75
C HIS A 109 -8.47 18.05 26.62
N TRP A 110 -7.47 17.95 25.74
CA TRP A 110 -7.36 18.84 24.58
C TRP A 110 -8.49 18.63 23.57
N TYR A 111 -9.02 17.41 23.51
CA TYR A 111 -10.09 17.06 22.58
C TYR A 111 -11.46 17.25 23.22
N THR A 112 -11.61 16.81 24.47
CA THR A 112 -12.89 16.98 25.20
C THR A 112 -13.17 18.44 25.55
N GLY A 113 -12.14 19.27 25.70
CA GLY A 113 -12.28 20.71 25.88
C GLY A 113 -12.86 21.44 24.66
N GLU A 114 -12.70 20.87 23.46
CA GLU A 114 -13.26 21.39 22.20
C GLU A 114 -14.63 20.78 21.87
N GLY A 115 -15.18 19.93 22.76
CA GLY A 115 -16.54 19.39 22.66
C GLY A 115 -16.67 17.94 22.19
N MET A 116 -15.56 17.21 22.00
CA MET A 116 -15.62 15.76 21.72
C MET A 116 -15.98 14.94 22.96
N ASP A 117 -16.71 13.84 22.78
CA ASP A 117 -16.97 12.85 23.84
C ASP A 117 -15.88 11.75 23.84
N GLU A 118 -15.55 11.21 25.02
CA GLU A 118 -14.66 10.03 25.14
C GLU A 118 -15.21 8.82 24.36
N MET A 119 -16.54 8.73 24.19
CA MET A 119 -17.18 7.68 23.40
C MET A 119 -16.78 7.72 21.92
N GLU A 120 -16.54 8.90 21.34
CA GLU A 120 -16.11 9.04 19.94
C GLU A 120 -14.73 8.40 19.71
N PHE A 121 -13.84 8.45 20.71
CA PHE A 121 -12.55 7.77 20.67
C PHE A 121 -12.70 6.24 20.67
N THR A 122 -13.66 5.75 21.46
CA THR A 122 -13.94 4.31 21.56
C THR A 122 -14.55 3.79 20.25
N GLU A 123 -15.45 4.56 19.64
CA GLU A 123 -16.03 4.24 18.34
C GLU A 123 -14.97 4.22 17.23
N ALA A 124 -14.06 5.20 17.22
CA ALA A 124 -12.94 5.22 16.28
C ALA A 124 -11.99 4.02 16.46
N GLU A 125 -11.67 3.66 17.71
CA GLU A 125 -10.85 2.47 18.02
C GLU A 125 -11.54 1.19 17.55
N PHE A 126 -12.85 1.07 17.77
CA PHE A 126 -13.64 -0.08 17.31
C PHE A 126 -13.64 -0.18 15.79
N ASN A 127 -13.96 0.90 15.08
CA ASN A 127 -14.02 0.94 13.61
C ASN A 127 -12.67 0.65 12.94
N MET A 128 -11.56 0.97 13.59
CA MET A 128 -10.22 0.66 13.07
C MET A 128 -9.83 -0.81 13.26
N ASN A 129 -10.40 -1.48 14.27
CA ASN A 129 -10.10 -2.87 14.60
C ASN A 129 -10.99 -3.87 13.85
N ASP A 130 -12.14 -3.43 13.32
CA ASP A 130 -13.02 -4.19 12.42
C ASP A 130 -12.38 -4.37 11.03
#